data_AF-A0A7W0EXK8-F1
#
_entry.id   AF-A0A7W0EXK8-F1
#
_cell.length_a   1.000
_cell.length_b   1.000
_cell.length_c   1.000
_cell.angle_alpha   90.00
_cell.angle_beta   90.00
_cell.angle_gamma   90.00
#
_symmetry.space_group_name_H-M   'P 1'
#
loop_
_entity.id
_entity.type
_entity.pdbx_description
1 polymer ?
#
loop_
_entity_poly.entity_id
_entity_poly.type
_entity_poly.pdbx_seq_one_letter_code
_entity_poly.pdbx_strand_id
1 'polypeptide(L)' 'MTTPNHCPGFEQFKHLKSFICKCPECGAENEIFSDEFDKTRKCVSCGKQIDFAQCKMDAGA' A
#
# COMPACT_ATOMS: atom_id res chain seq x y z
N MET A 1 20.20 9.81 -29.47
CA MET A 1 19.69 10.39 -28.20
C MET A 1 19.61 9.25 -27.21
N THR A 2 20.63 9.07 -26.39
CA THR A 2 20.65 8.06 -25.33
C THR A 2 19.68 8.52 -24.25
N THR A 3 18.54 7.86 -24.12
CA THR A 3 17.69 7.99 -22.93
C THR A 3 18.56 7.68 -21.71
N PRO A 4 18.75 8.63 -20.77
CA PRO A 4 19.52 8.33 -19.57
C PRO A 4 18.83 7.20 -18.82
N ASN A 5 19.48 6.03 -18.80
CA ASN A 5 18.99 4.77 -18.24
C ASN A 5 18.92 4.79 -16.69
N HIS A 6 18.98 5.97 -16.10
CA HIS A 6 18.74 6.24 -14.71
C HIS A 6 17.69 7.34 -14.68
N CYS A 7 16.47 7.00 -14.26
CA CYS A 7 15.59 7.98 -13.63
C CYS A 7 16.03 8.04 -12.15
N PRO A 8 16.86 9.02 -11.73
CA PRO A 8 17.34 9.17 -10.35
C PRO A 8 16.18 9.60 -9.43
N GLY A 9 15.31 8.65 -9.13
CA GLY A 9 14.08 8.86 -8.37
C GLY A 9 13.28 7.58 -8.15
N PHE A 10 13.41 6.57 -9.02
CA PHE A 10 12.65 5.32 -8.86
C PHE A 10 13.19 4.41 -7.74
N GLU A 11 14.48 4.54 -7.38
CA GLU A 11 15.06 3.81 -6.24
C GLU A 11 14.56 4.30 -4.88
N GLN A 12 13.99 5.51 -4.83
CA GLN A 12 13.37 6.07 -3.62
C GLN A 12 12.03 5.41 -3.30
N PHE A 13 11.37 4.80 -4.28
CA PHE A 13 10.11 4.09 -4.07
C PHE A 13 10.31 2.58 -3.97
N LYS A 14 11.53 2.08 -4.19
CA LYS A 14 11.90 0.65 -4.08
C LYS A 14 11.70 0.09 -2.66
N HIS A 15 11.67 0.96 -1.65
CA HIS A 15 11.46 0.59 -0.26
C HIS A 15 10.03 0.82 0.24
N LEU A 16 9.17 1.49 -0.54
CA LEU A 16 7.74 1.50 -0.25
C LEU A 16 7.19 0.12 -0.58
N LYS A 17 7.01 -0.73 0.44
CA LYS A 17 6.25 -1.97 0.25
C LYS A 17 4.78 -1.59 0.17
N SER A 18 4.14 -1.89 -0.96
CA SER A 18 2.68 -1.91 -1.08
C SER A 18 2.17 -3.28 -0.64
N PHE A 19 1.11 -3.28 0.15
CA PHE A 19 0.40 -4.45 0.62
C PHE A 19 -1.05 -4.33 0.20
N ILE A 20 -1.62 -5.40 -0.34
CA ILE A 20 -3.06 -5.46 -0.60
C ILE A 20 -3.76 -5.90 0.67
N CYS A 21 -4.56 -5.03 1.25
CA CYS A 21 -5.34 -5.30 2.45
C CYS A 21 -6.83 -5.31 2.10
N LYS A 22 -7.51 -6.44 2.38
CA LYS A 22 -8.95 -6.56 2.19
C LYS A 22 -9.68 -5.91 3.35
N CYS A 23 -10.53 -4.94 3.03
CA CYS A 23 -11.35 -4.28 4.03
C CYS A 23 -12.29 -5.33 4.68
N PRO A 24 -12.24 -5.53 6.01
CA PRO A 24 -13.08 -6.53 6.68
C PRO A 24 -14.58 -6.20 6.60
N GLU A 25 -14.92 -4.93 6.36
CA GLU A 25 -16.30 -4.45 6.33
C GLU A 25 -17.00 -4.68 4.98
N CYS A 26 -16.26 -4.59 3.86
CA CYS A 26 -16.84 -4.67 2.52
C CYS A 26 -16.14 -5.66 1.58
N GLY A 27 -15.01 -6.23 1.99
CA GLY A 27 -14.21 -7.15 1.19
C GLY A 27 -13.37 -6.50 0.09
N ALA A 28 -13.41 -5.18 -0.06
CA ALA A 28 -12.66 -4.48 -1.11
C ALA A 28 -11.14 -4.53 -0.86
N GLU A 29 -10.39 -4.70 -1.94
CA GLU A 29 -8.93 -4.69 -1.94
C GLU A 29 -8.42 -3.25 -1.89
N ASN A 30 -7.69 -2.91 -0.83
CA ASN A 30 -7.11 -1.59 -0.64
C ASN A 30 -5.60 -1.74 -0.65
N GLU A 31 -4.95 -1.08 -1.61
CA GLU A 31 -3.50 -1.02 -1.67
C GLU A 31 -2.99 -0.01 -0.64
N ILE A 32 -2.12 -0.49 0.23
CA ILE A 32 -1.61 0.24 1.39
C ILE A 32 -0.09 0.23 1.34
N PHE A 33 0.50 1.41 1.40
CA PHE A 33 1.94 1.58 1.39
C PHE A 33 2.50 1.60 2.81
N SER A 34 3.75 1.16 2.97
CA SER A 34 4.40 1.09 4.29
C SER A 34 4.50 2.43 5.02
N ASP A 35 4.63 3.55 4.29
CA ASP A 35 4.62 4.92 4.87
C ASP A 35 3.26 5.32 5.44
N GLU A 36 2.19 4.70 4.93
CA GLU A 36 0.81 4.98 5.32
C GLU A 36 0.30 4.00 6.38
N PHE A 37 1.13 3.05 6.83
CA PHE A 37 0.73 1.99 7.76
C PHE A 37 0.47 2.52 9.18
N ASP A 38 1.19 3.56 9.59
CA ASP A 38 1.00 4.22 10.88
C ASP A 38 -0.20 5.20 10.88
N LYS A 39 -0.77 5.47 9.70
CA LYS A 39 -1.85 6.45 9.52
C LYS A 39 -3.20 5.73 9.36
N THR A 40 -4.23 6.28 9.99
CA THR A 40 -5.60 5.77 9.87
C THR A 40 -6.20 6.08 8.49
N ARG A 41 -6.10 5.11 7.57
CA ARG A 41 -6.71 5.19 6.23
C ARG A 41 -8.13 4.66 6.22
N LYS A 42 -8.99 5.30 5.43
CA LYS A 42 -10.36 4.82 5.16
C LYS A 42 -10.38 4.02 3.87
N CYS A 43 -11.23 3.02 3.82
CA CYS A 43 -11.46 2.21 2.63
C CYS A 43 -12.00 3.08 1.51
N VAL A 44 -11.40 2.96 0.33
CA VAL A 44 -11.83 3.73 -0.84
C VAL A 44 -13.22 3.32 -1.34
N SER A 45 -13.64 2.08 -1.04
CA SER A 45 -14.94 1.55 -1.47
C SER A 45 -16.07 1.88 -0.50
N CYS A 46 -15.88 1.70 0.81
CA CYS A 46 -16.96 1.88 1.80
C CYS A 46 -16.78 3.10 2.72
N GLY A 47 -15.62 3.78 2.68
CA GLY A 47 -15.33 4.94 3.51
C GLY A 47 -15.12 4.64 4.99
N LYS A 48 -15.17 3.36 5.42
CA LYS A 48 -14.89 2.96 6.80
C LYS A 48 -13.40 2.91 7.09
N GLN A 49 -13.02 3.12 8.34
CA GLN A 49 -11.64 3.04 8.77
C GLN A 49 -11.12 1.61 8.57
N ILE A 50 -10.02 1.46 7.84
CA ILE A 50 -9.37 0.17 7.66
C ILE A 50 -8.51 -0.08 8.88
N ASP A 51 -8.80 -1.17 9.58
CA ASP A 51 -7.96 -1.63 10.65
C ASP A 51 -6.83 -2.50 10.07
N PHE A 52 -5.64 -1.90 9.98
CA PHE A 52 -4.48 -2.58 9.41
C PHE A 52 -3.94 -3.69 10.32
N ALA A 53 -4.26 -3.68 11.61
CA ALA A 53 -3.90 -4.74 12.54
C ALA A 53 -4.72 -6.02 12.28
N GLN A 54 -5.94 -5.87 11.77
CA GLN A 54 -6.78 -6.99 11.32
C GLN A 54 -6.46 -7.48 9.91
N CYS A 55 -5.80 -6.65 9.09
CA CYS A 55 -5.33 -7.10 7.80
C CYS A 55 -4.14 -8.02 7.97
N LYS A 56 -4.34 -9.31 7.62
CA LYS A 56 -3.23 -10.25 7.43
C LYS A 56 -2.37 -9.71 6.30
N MET A 57 -1.28 -9.05 6.65
CA MET A 57 -0.19 -8.77 5.73
C MET A 57 0.33 -10.12 5.27
N ASP A 58 -0.07 -10.56 4.09
CA ASP A 58 0.67 -11.58 3.36
C ASP A 58 1.97 -10.89 2.90
N ALA A 59 2.90 -10.76 3.84
CA ALA A 59 4.25 -10.38 3.53
C ALA A 59 4.82 -11.56 2.74
N GLY A 60 4.71 -11.46 1.41
CA GLY A 60 5.28 -12.44 0.49
C GLY A 60 6.71 -12.76 0.94
N ALA A 61 6.88 -14.02 1.32
CA ALA A 61 8.15 -14.60 1.75
C ALA A 61 9.17 -14.61 0.59
#